data_AF-A0A9X9Z2T6-F1
#
_entry.id   AF-A0A9X9Z2T6-F1
#
_cell.length_a   1.000
_cell.length_b   1.000
_cell.length_c   1.000
_cell.angle_alpha   90.00
_cell.angle_beta   90.00
_cell.angle_gamma   90.00
#
_symmetry.space_group_name_H-M   'P 1'
#
loop_
_entity.id
_entity.type
_entity.pdbx_description
1 polymer ?
#
loop_
_entity_poly.entity_id
_entity_poly.type
_entity_poly.pdbx_seq_one_letter_code
_entity_poly.pdbx_strand_id
1 'polypeptide(L)'
;MNNHLRHAALAVFTVMLPIFTIGHARAHDYQHPELNSWYESLHSGKGPCCDGSDAKRVDDADWETKDGHYRVRLDGEWVDVPNEAVVDGPNRAGRTMVWPYYLDGHPKPRCFMPGSMG
;
A
#
# COMPACT_ATOMS: atom_id res chain seq x y z
N MET A 1 -42.22 -10.99 -51.30
CA MET A 1 -42.74 -12.01 -50.39
C MET A 1 -41.59 -12.46 -49.50
N ASN A 2 -41.67 -12.03 -48.24
CA ASN A 2 -40.91 -12.33 -47.03
C ASN A 2 -39.79 -13.38 -47.07
N ASN A 3 -38.67 -13.06 -46.42
CA ASN A 3 -38.03 -13.91 -45.38
C ASN A 3 -37.05 -13.05 -44.55
N HIS A 4 -37.59 -12.05 -43.85
CA HIS A 4 -37.02 -11.63 -42.57
C HIS A 4 -37.28 -12.76 -41.56
N LEU A 5 -36.34 -12.97 -40.63
CA LEU A 5 -36.24 -14.04 -39.63
C LEU A 5 -35.56 -15.31 -40.11
N ARG A 6 -34.26 -15.36 -39.82
CA ARG A 6 -33.56 -16.48 -39.16
C ARG A 6 -32.08 -16.18 -39.30
N HIS A 7 -31.52 -15.40 -38.37
CA HIS A 7 -30.14 -15.51 -37.85
C HIS A 7 -30.09 -14.58 -36.63
N ALA A 8 -30.98 -14.83 -35.67
CA ALA A 8 -30.82 -14.33 -34.31
C ALA A 8 -29.86 -15.30 -33.62
N ALA A 9 -28.57 -15.12 -33.82
CA ALA A 9 -27.54 -15.78 -33.03
C ALA A 9 -26.19 -15.10 -33.31
N LEU A 10 -25.43 -14.90 -32.23
CA LEU A 10 -24.01 -14.54 -32.17
C LEU A 10 -23.68 -13.05 -32.39
N ALA A 11 -23.57 -12.32 -31.28
CA ALA A 11 -22.32 -12.23 -30.53
C ALA A 11 -22.37 -10.97 -29.66
N VAL A 12 -22.51 -11.17 -28.36
CA VAL A 12 -22.40 -10.13 -27.32
C VAL A 12 -20.99 -9.55 -27.42
N PHE A 13 -20.87 -8.30 -27.89
CA PHE A 13 -19.59 -7.60 -27.90
C PHE A 13 -19.27 -7.14 -26.47
N THR A 14 -18.39 -7.92 -25.85
CA THR A 14 -17.69 -7.77 -24.58
C THR A 14 -17.54 -6.33 -24.07
N VAL A 15 -18.14 -6.03 -22.91
CA VAL A 15 -17.79 -4.86 -22.10
C VAL A 15 -16.41 -5.12 -21.49
N MET A 16 -15.38 -4.44 -22.00
CA MET A 16 -14.04 -4.43 -21.40
C MET A 16 -14.11 -3.65 -20.08
N LEU A 17 -14.29 -4.34 -18.95
CA LEU A 17 -14.04 -3.75 -17.64
C LEU A 17 -12.51 -3.58 -17.48
N PRO A 18 -11.99 -2.36 -17.23
CA PRO A 18 -10.66 -2.25 -16.67
C PRO A 18 -10.72 -2.75 -15.23
N ILE A 19 -10.24 -3.97 -15.00
CA ILE A 19 -9.98 -4.47 -13.66
C ILE A 19 -8.81 -3.63 -13.13
N PHE A 20 -9.11 -2.57 -12.37
CA PHE A 20 -8.12 -1.95 -11.50
C PHE A 20 -7.75 -2.99 -10.45
N THR A 21 -6.76 -3.83 -10.75
CA THR A 21 -6.11 -4.66 -9.75
C THR A 21 -5.28 -3.73 -8.87
N ILE A 22 -5.91 -3.14 -7.84
CA ILE A 22 -5.16 -2.62 -6.70
C ILE A 22 -4.59 -3.84 -5.99
N GLY A 23 -3.44 -4.31 -6.49
CA GLY A 23 -2.67 -5.30 -5.79
C GLY A 23 -2.30 -4.71 -4.43
N HIS A 24 -2.72 -5.37 -3.35
CA HIS A 24 -2.10 -5.12 -2.06
C HIS A 24 -0.65 -5.57 -2.19
N ALA A 25 0.23 -4.65 -2.59
CA ALA A 25 1.65 -4.92 -2.69
C ALA A 25 2.16 -5.17 -1.27
N ARG A 26 2.20 -6.44 -0.88
CA ARG A 26 2.92 -6.86 0.32
C ARG A 26 4.36 -6.41 0.16
N ALA A 27 4.84 -5.68 1.15
CA ALA A 27 6.11 -5.01 1.06
C ALA A 27 7.28 -5.87 1.52
N HIS A 28 7.00 -6.99 2.21
CA HIS A 28 8.01 -8.04 2.36
C HIS A 28 8.28 -8.65 1.01
N ASP A 29 9.40 -8.24 0.42
CA ASP A 29 9.92 -8.87 -0.75
C ASP A 29 10.76 -10.07 -0.32
N TYR A 30 10.19 -11.27 -0.43
CA TYR A 30 10.90 -12.52 -0.16
C TYR A 30 12.16 -12.68 -1.03
N GLN A 31 12.34 -11.86 -2.07
CA GLN A 31 13.54 -11.83 -2.90
C GLN A 31 14.73 -11.11 -2.23
N HIS A 32 14.51 -10.42 -1.09
CA HIS A 32 15.54 -9.70 -0.32
C HIS A 32 15.71 -10.22 1.12
N PRO A 33 16.11 -11.50 1.32
CA PRO A 33 16.25 -12.10 2.65
C PRO A 33 17.31 -11.42 3.52
N GLU A 34 18.26 -10.69 2.94
CA GLU A 34 19.25 -9.89 3.65
C GLU A 34 18.64 -8.75 4.49
N LEU A 35 17.39 -8.38 4.21
CA LEU A 35 16.66 -7.33 4.94
C LEU A 35 15.81 -7.89 6.10
N ASN A 36 15.69 -9.20 6.26
CA ASN A 36 14.81 -9.81 7.28
C ASN A 36 15.16 -9.36 8.70
N SER A 37 16.44 -9.46 9.09
CA SER A 37 16.89 -9.05 10.42
C SER A 37 16.73 -7.54 10.65
N TRP A 38 16.81 -6.75 9.58
CA TRP A 38 16.54 -5.32 9.66
C TRP A 38 15.05 -5.06 9.93
N TYR A 39 14.14 -5.69 9.19
CA TYR A 39 12.70 -5.59 9.44
C TYR A 39 12.32 -6.02 10.86
N GLU A 40 12.80 -7.17 11.30
CA GLU A 40 12.56 -7.69 12.66
C GLU A 40 13.05 -6.74 13.77
N SER A 41 14.09 -5.93 13.48
CA SER A 41 14.62 -4.95 14.42
C SER A 41 13.80 -3.66 14.52
N LEU A 42 12.92 -3.36 13.55
CA LEU A 42 12.23 -2.08 13.47
C LEU A 42 11.20 -1.91 14.59
N HIS A 43 11.30 -0.80 15.31
CA HIS A 43 10.38 -0.41 16.37
C HIS A 43 10.07 1.09 16.27
N SER A 44 8.81 1.45 16.46
CA SER A 44 8.39 2.84 16.65
C SER A 44 8.10 3.10 18.13
N GLY A 45 7.72 4.33 18.48
CA GLY A 45 7.17 4.65 19.79
C GLY A 45 5.86 3.90 20.11
N LYS A 46 5.22 3.27 19.11
CA LYS A 46 4.05 2.39 19.28
C LYS A 46 4.41 0.91 19.51
N GLY A 47 5.71 0.57 19.52
CA GLY A 47 6.20 -0.80 19.70
C GLY A 47 6.81 -1.41 18.42
N PRO A 48 6.95 -2.75 18.38
CA PRO A 48 7.54 -3.44 17.23
C PRO A 48 6.73 -3.22 15.95
N CYS A 49 7.42 -3.07 14.81
CA CYS A 49 6.76 -2.92 13.51
C CYS A 49 6.24 -4.25 12.95
N CYS A 50 6.80 -5.39 13.37
CA CYS A 50 6.69 -6.74 12.78
C CYS A 50 7.82 -7.05 11.77
N ASP A 51 7.83 -8.27 11.22
CA ASP A 51 8.90 -8.81 10.34
C ASP A 51 8.87 -8.26 8.90
N GLY A 52 7.98 -7.31 8.63
CA GLY A 52 7.78 -6.71 7.31
C GLY A 52 6.70 -7.38 6.47
N SER A 53 6.22 -8.58 6.83
CA SER A 53 5.21 -9.34 6.07
C SER A 53 3.87 -8.60 5.90
N ASP A 54 3.55 -7.74 6.86
CA ASP A 54 2.38 -6.87 6.92
C ASP A 54 2.65 -5.43 6.44
N ALA A 55 3.90 -5.11 6.10
CA ALA A 55 4.26 -3.81 5.56
C ALA A 55 3.63 -3.59 4.17
N LYS A 56 3.28 -2.34 3.88
CA LYS A 56 2.86 -1.86 2.55
C LYS A 56 3.93 -0.90 2.01
N ARG A 57 4.24 -1.04 0.73
CA ARG A 57 5.04 -0.04 -0.02
C ARG A 57 4.10 1.08 -0.40
N VAL A 58 4.57 2.32 -0.29
CA VAL A 58 3.82 3.52 -0.62
C VAL A 58 4.53 4.22 -1.76
N ASP A 59 3.79 4.54 -2.81
CA ASP A 59 4.31 5.29 -3.95
C ASP A 59 4.52 6.77 -3.58
N ASP A 60 5.40 7.47 -4.29
CA ASP A 60 5.75 8.86 -3.97
C ASP A 60 4.54 9.82 -4.02
N ALA A 61 3.51 9.49 -4.80
CA ALA A 61 2.26 10.26 -4.85
C ALA A 61 1.28 9.96 -3.70
N ASP A 62 1.55 8.91 -2.91
CA ASP A 62 0.68 8.41 -1.85
C ASP A 62 1.21 8.76 -0.45
N TRP A 63 2.17 9.67 -0.34
CA TRP A 63 2.56 10.26 0.94
C TRP A 63 3.05 11.68 0.73
N GLU A 64 3.02 12.48 1.79
CA GLU A 64 3.64 13.80 1.78
C GLU A 64 4.01 14.25 3.19
N THR A 65 4.82 15.30 3.25
CA THR A 65 5.00 16.11 4.45
C THR A 65 4.07 17.30 4.39
N LYS A 66 3.20 17.44 5.39
CA LYS A 66 2.26 18.55 5.55
C LYS A 66 2.32 19.08 6.98
N ASP A 67 2.47 20.39 7.12
CA ASP A 67 2.49 21.08 8.42
C ASP A 67 3.51 20.50 9.43
N GLY A 68 4.64 19.98 8.93
CA GLY A 68 5.69 19.37 9.76
C GLY A 68 5.46 17.90 10.14
N HIS A 69 4.40 17.28 9.64
CA HIS A 69 4.05 15.88 9.88
C HIS A 69 3.93 15.12 8.56
N TYR A 70 4.01 13.79 8.61
CA TYR A 70 3.73 12.97 7.44
C TYR A 70 2.24 12.64 7.36
N ARG A 71 1.71 12.56 6.14
CA ARG A 71 0.45 11.87 5.84
C ARG A 71 0.68 10.83 4.77
N VAL A 72 -0.09 9.75 4.81
CA VAL A 72 0.01 8.63 3.89
C VAL A 72 -1.39 8.24 3.41
N ARG A 73 -1.52 7.91 2.12
CA ARG A 73 -2.76 7.42 1.54
C ARG A 73 -2.79 5.90 1.61
N LEU A 74 -3.72 5.36 2.40
CA LEU A 74 -3.92 3.93 2.61
C LEU A 74 -5.34 3.57 2.24
N ASP A 75 -5.52 2.60 1.36
CA ASP A 75 -6.83 2.09 0.96
C ASP A 75 -7.78 3.20 0.47
N GLY A 76 -7.21 4.23 -0.19
CA GLY A 76 -7.93 5.40 -0.70
C GLY A 76 -8.13 6.54 0.31
N GLU A 77 -7.77 6.35 1.58
CA GLU A 77 -7.91 7.33 2.66
C GLU A 77 -6.58 8.01 2.97
N TRP A 78 -6.58 9.35 3.05
CA TRP A 78 -5.43 10.09 3.58
C TRP A 78 -5.45 10.04 5.11
N VAL A 79 -4.38 9.51 5.70
CA VAL A 79 -4.24 9.31 7.14
C VAL A 79 -3.00 10.04 7.63
N ASP A 80 -3.13 10.81 8.72
CA ASP A 80 -2.00 11.42 9.39
C ASP A 80 -1.14 10.35 10.07
N VAL A 81 0.17 10.47 9.92
CA VAL A 81 1.15 9.61 10.60
C VAL A 81 1.47 10.26 11.95
N PRO A 82 1.11 9.62 13.08
CA PRO A 82 1.50 10.15 14.38
C PRO A 82 3.01 10.13 14.54
N ASN A 83 3.57 11.11 15.23
CA ASN A 83 5.02 11.23 15.39
C ASN A 83 5.65 9.96 16.00
N GLU A 84 4.95 9.34 16.95
CA GLU A 84 5.39 8.10 17.59
C GLU A 84 5.30 6.86 16.69
N ALA A 85 4.67 6.96 15.51
CA ALA A 85 4.70 5.91 14.50
C ALA A 85 5.89 6.05 13.54
N VAL A 86 6.59 7.18 13.53
CA VAL A 86 7.78 7.35 12.68
C VAL A 86 8.91 6.52 13.27
N VAL A 87 9.53 5.69 12.43
CA VAL A 87 10.67 4.85 12.85
C VAL A 87 11.96 5.59 12.59
N ASP A 88 12.84 5.60 13.60
CA ASP A 88 14.16 6.21 13.50
C ASP A 88 15.13 5.36 12.66
N GLY A 89 16.12 6.03 12.07
CA GLY A 89 17.20 5.40 11.33
C GLY A 89 16.95 5.27 9.82
N PRO A 90 17.91 4.67 9.09
CA PRO A 90 17.85 4.62 7.64
C PRO A 90 16.78 3.63 7.15
N ASN A 91 15.98 4.08 6.18
CA ASN A 91 15.06 3.22 5.45
C ASN A 91 15.82 2.38 4.40
N ARG A 92 16.09 1.10 4.73
CA ARG A 92 16.84 0.18 3.87
C ARG A 92 15.98 -0.51 2.80
N ALA A 93 14.66 -0.34 2.85
CA ALA A 93 13.75 -0.86 1.82
C ALA A 93 13.81 -0.03 0.52
N GLY A 94 14.38 1.19 0.57
CA GLY A 94 14.55 2.05 -0.61
C GLY A 94 13.27 2.70 -1.13
N ARG A 95 12.15 2.55 -0.42
CA ARG A 95 10.84 3.16 -0.73
C ARG A 95 10.12 3.51 0.55
N THR A 96 9.12 4.38 0.51
CA THR A 96 8.27 4.66 1.68
C THR A 96 7.56 3.38 2.12
N MET A 97 7.61 3.10 3.43
CA MET A 97 7.05 1.89 4.03
C MET A 97 6.09 2.26 5.16
N VAL A 98 5.02 1.49 5.29
CA VAL A 98 4.05 1.64 6.37
C VAL A 98 3.57 0.28 6.86
N TRP A 99 3.43 0.15 8.17
CA TRP A 99 2.84 -1.02 8.83
C TRP A 99 1.46 -0.62 9.36
N PRO A 100 0.39 -0.86 8.58
CA PRO A 100 -0.94 -0.48 9.01
C PRO A 100 -1.52 -1.50 9.99
N TYR A 101 -2.35 -1.02 10.90
CA TYR A 101 -3.37 -1.81 11.56
C TYR A 101 -4.72 -1.14 11.33
N TYR A 102 -5.81 -1.87 11.56
CA TYR A 102 -7.15 -1.33 11.34
C TYR A 102 -7.84 -1.14 12.68
N LEU A 103 -8.45 0.03 12.84
CA LEU A 103 -9.33 0.34 13.96
C LEU A 103 -10.62 0.90 13.38
N ASP A 104 -11.75 0.31 13.75
CA ASP A 104 -13.08 0.68 13.25
C ASP A 104 -13.19 0.71 11.71
N GLY A 105 -12.42 -0.16 11.04
CA GLY A 105 -12.38 -0.24 9.57
C GLY A 105 -11.43 0.76 8.89
N HIS A 106 -10.81 1.66 9.65
CA HIS A 106 -9.88 2.67 9.12
C HIS A 106 -8.42 2.26 9.33
N PRO A 107 -7.56 2.40 8.31
CA PRO A 107 -6.15 2.10 8.43
C PRO A 107 -5.43 3.13 9.32
N LYS A 108 -4.54 2.67 10.19
CA LYS A 108 -3.73 3.50 11.08
C LYS A 108 -2.26 3.07 11.02
N PRO A 109 -1.30 4.02 10.91
CA PRO A 109 0.12 3.68 10.96
C PRO A 109 0.55 3.22 12.36
N ARG A 110 1.05 1.97 12.46
CA ARG A 110 1.85 1.50 13.60
C ARG A 110 3.30 1.95 13.45
N CYS A 111 3.84 1.73 12.25
CA CYS A 111 5.15 2.18 11.85
C CYS A 111 5.09 2.87 10.49
N PHE A 112 5.94 3.88 10.31
CA PHE A 112 6.13 4.60 9.06
C PHE A 112 7.61 4.91 8.88
N MET A 113 8.16 4.55 7.73
CA MET A 113 9.48 4.96 7.30
C MET A 113 9.37 5.77 6.02
N PRO A 114 9.68 7.07 6.04
CA PRO A 114 9.69 7.87 4.83
C PRO A 114 10.76 7.35 3.86
N GLY A 115 10.43 7.34 2.58
CA GLY A 115 11.41 7.24 1.51
C GLY A 115 12.05 8.60 1.25
N SER A 116 13.07 8.64 0.39
CA SER A 116 13.45 9.89 -0.26
C SER A 116 12.31 10.30 -1.20
N MET A 117 11.75 11.49 -1.04
CA MET A 117 10.94 12.11 -2.10
C MET A 117 11.86 12.24 -3.32
N GLY A 118 11.65 11.40 -4.33
CA GLY A 118 12.40 11.44 -5.59
C GLY A 118 12.14 12.70 -6.38
#